data_AF-A0A927V4T3-F1
#
_entry.id   AF-A0A927V4T3-F1
#
_cell.length_a   1.000
_cell.length_b   1.000
_cell.length_c   1.000
_cell.angle_alpha   90.00
_cell.angle_beta   90.00
_cell.angle_gamma   90.00
#
_symmetry.space_group_name_H-M   'P 1'
#
loop_
_entity.id
_entity.type
_entity.pdbx_description
1 polymer ?
#
loop_
_entity_poly.entity_id
_entity_poly.type
_entity_poly.pdbx_seq_one_letter_code
_entity_poly.pdbx_strand_id
1 'polypeptide(L)'
;MSTYVRINQLKLNIDENEDMLLHKAAEKLKINDKHIIGFKIVKKSIDARKKNEIMFSYSVEAEVANENLINSKVLNNNIMLTKAQEYVFPKCGNEILVNRPVIIGSGPAGLFCGYFLALKGYKPIIIERGQAVDERTETVEHFFKTGKLDTESNVQFGEGGAGTFSDGKLNTTVKDPSGRNMLVLDIFVKFGADKSISYINKPHIGTDVLCKIVKNIRNEIIKLGGEVHFSTRLDDINEESGKVKSVVVTDLKNGATKTIDTDVLVLAIGHSARDTFKKLYEKKIYMEPKPFAMGVRVEHKQNLINRAMYGEKYMNKLGAADYKVTYTCENGRGVYSFCMCPGGYVVNASSEDGRLAVNGMSYSKRDGENANSAIIVTVRTDDYGADNPLNGIEFQRKLEENAYKACGGKIPVQKYGDFITNTVSNSFGKVNPNTRGEVGFADINLILPEFICDSIKEAMPAFGRMIEGFDDKDTLMLAVESRTSSPVRIVRNENYVCNIEGIYPCGEGAGYAGGITSAAIDGVRVFEAICQKYKGNLTEL
;
A
#
# COMPACT_ATOMS: atom_id res chain seq x y z
N MET A 1 11.89 -19.21 35.89
CA MET A 1 11.63 -19.19 34.42
C MET A 1 12.02 -17.83 33.90
N SER A 2 12.50 -17.74 32.66
CA SER A 2 12.71 -16.44 32.05
C SER A 2 11.36 -15.75 31.79
N THR A 3 11.38 -14.43 31.71
CA THR A 3 10.17 -13.63 31.49
C THR A 3 10.48 -12.47 30.55
N TYR A 4 9.51 -12.08 29.74
CA TYR A 4 9.67 -10.97 28.81
C TYR A 4 9.11 -9.69 29.42
N VAL A 5 9.87 -8.60 29.34
CA VAL A 5 9.46 -7.28 29.82
C VAL A 5 9.44 -6.30 28.66
N ARG A 6 8.27 -5.70 28.42
CA ARG A 6 8.11 -4.57 27.50
C ARG A 6 8.49 -3.29 28.24
N ILE A 7 9.46 -2.56 27.70
CA ILE A 7 9.87 -1.25 28.24
C ILE A 7 9.64 -0.19 27.15
N ASN A 8 8.76 0.76 27.42
CA ASN A 8 8.40 1.85 26.53
C ASN A 8 9.12 3.15 26.92
N GLN A 9 9.18 4.09 25.96
CA GLN A 9 9.74 5.43 26.17
C GLN A 9 11.19 5.37 26.70
N LEU A 10 12.01 4.46 26.17
CA LEU A 10 13.46 4.62 26.26
C LEU A 10 13.87 5.69 25.27
N LYS A 11 14.47 6.77 25.76
CA LYS A 11 14.89 7.89 24.90
C LYS A 11 16.38 7.87 24.67
N LEU A 12 16.74 8.08 23.41
CA LEU A 12 18.09 8.43 23.00
C LEU A 12 18.05 9.78 22.30
N ASN A 13 19.05 10.62 22.58
CA ASN A 13 19.36 11.75 21.73
C ASN A 13 19.70 11.25 20.33
N ILE A 14 19.50 12.10 19.33
CA ILE A 14 19.70 11.71 17.93
C ILE A 14 21.15 11.33 17.58
N ASP A 15 22.11 11.79 18.39
CA ASP A 15 23.54 11.54 18.23
C ASP A 15 24.01 10.36 19.14
N GLU A 16 23.13 9.76 19.95
CA GLU A 16 23.44 8.59 20.80
C GLU A 16 23.24 7.26 20.04
N ASN A 17 24.07 6.25 20.35
CA ASN A 17 24.02 4.92 19.73
C ASN A 17 22.96 4.00 20.39
N GLU A 18 22.28 3.18 19.58
CA GLU A 18 21.33 2.15 20.01
C GLU A 18 21.93 1.09 20.94
N ASP A 19 23.26 0.87 20.94
CA ASP A 19 23.95 -0.04 21.87
C ASP A 19 23.70 0.33 23.35
N MET A 20 23.37 1.59 23.62
CA MET A 20 23.01 2.06 24.96
C MET A 20 21.63 1.59 25.43
N LEU A 21 20.77 1.08 24.55
CA LEU A 21 19.40 0.70 24.90
C LEU A 21 19.36 -0.45 25.88
N LEU A 22 20.28 -1.42 25.77
CA LEU A 22 20.36 -2.56 26.69
C LEU A 22 20.66 -2.08 28.12
N HIS A 23 21.65 -1.19 28.25
CA HIS A 23 22.01 -0.60 29.53
C HIS A 23 20.88 0.24 30.12
N LYS A 24 20.27 1.14 29.34
CA LYS A 24 19.12 1.95 29.78
C LYS A 24 17.91 1.09 30.17
N ALA A 25 17.73 -0.06 29.51
CA ALA A 25 16.69 -1.02 29.87
C ALA A 25 16.97 -1.65 31.24
N ALA A 26 18.20 -2.12 31.47
CA ALA A 26 18.61 -2.70 32.75
C ALA A 26 18.52 -1.70 33.90
N GLU A 27 18.93 -0.45 33.69
CA GLU A 27 18.76 0.65 34.65
C GLU A 27 17.29 0.88 35.02
N LYS A 28 16.40 0.95 34.01
CA LYS A 28 14.96 1.07 34.26
C LYS A 28 14.40 -0.13 35.02
N LEU A 29 14.88 -1.33 34.73
CA LEU A 29 14.51 -2.56 35.42
C LEU A 29 15.15 -2.71 36.81
N LYS A 30 16.15 -1.88 37.14
CA LYS A 30 16.98 -1.98 38.36
C LYS A 30 17.65 -3.35 38.51
N ILE A 31 18.12 -3.92 37.41
CA ILE A 31 18.86 -5.18 37.36
C ILE A 31 20.22 -4.96 36.70
N ASN A 32 21.13 -5.93 36.85
CA ASN A 32 22.36 -5.95 36.07
C ASN A 32 22.09 -6.44 34.64
N ASP A 33 22.69 -5.78 33.65
CA ASP A 33 22.63 -6.08 32.22
C ASP A 33 22.81 -7.58 31.90
N LYS A 34 23.67 -8.29 32.64
CA LYS A 34 23.93 -9.73 32.49
C LYS A 34 22.70 -10.62 32.70
N HIS A 35 21.65 -10.10 33.34
CA HIS A 35 20.41 -10.83 33.57
C HIS A 35 19.41 -10.67 32.42
N ILE A 36 19.68 -9.77 31.46
CA ILE A 36 18.97 -9.67 30.19
C ILE A 36 19.63 -10.66 29.23
N ILE A 37 18.97 -11.78 28.96
CA ILE A 37 19.47 -12.87 28.10
C ILE A 37 18.96 -12.78 26.66
N GLY A 38 17.99 -11.90 26.41
CA GLY A 38 17.48 -11.59 25.08
C GLY A 38 17.03 -10.14 25.01
N PHE A 39 17.26 -9.48 23.88
CA PHE A 39 16.93 -8.07 23.71
C PHE A 39 16.49 -7.80 22.28
N LYS A 40 15.34 -7.15 22.10
CA LYS A 40 14.85 -6.73 20.79
C LYS A 40 14.19 -5.37 20.82
N ILE A 41 14.44 -4.57 19.80
CA ILE A 41 13.68 -3.34 19.56
C ILE A 41 12.34 -3.74 18.95
N VAL A 42 11.24 -3.26 19.53
CA VAL A 42 9.88 -3.49 19.03
C VAL A 42 9.30 -2.24 18.39
N LYS A 43 9.75 -1.06 18.83
CA LYS A 43 9.38 0.18 18.19
C LYS A 43 10.53 1.20 18.25
N LYS A 44 10.76 1.91 17.16
CA LYS A 44 11.59 3.12 17.07
C LYS A 44 10.75 4.23 16.45
N SER A 45 10.67 5.38 17.12
CA SER A 45 9.92 6.55 16.66
C SER A 45 10.70 7.84 16.92
N ILE A 46 10.35 8.90 16.20
CA ILE A 46 10.91 10.23 16.42
C ILE A 46 9.93 11.02 17.30
N ASP A 47 10.40 11.50 18.46
CA ASP A 47 9.68 12.43 19.32
C ASP A 47 10.04 13.86 18.90
N ALA A 48 9.28 14.43 17.96
CA ALA A 48 9.49 15.77 17.40
C ALA A 48 8.59 16.86 18.01
N ARG A 49 7.96 16.60 19.18
CA ARG A 49 7.04 17.56 19.81
C ARG A 49 7.72 18.87 20.21
N LYS A 50 8.99 18.80 20.59
CA LYS A 50 9.83 19.98 20.84
C LYS A 50 10.88 20.06 19.73
N LYS A 51 10.71 20.99 18.78
CA LYS A 51 11.61 21.12 17.62
C LYS A 51 13.08 21.38 17.99
N ASN A 52 13.36 21.94 19.17
CA ASN A 52 14.73 22.17 19.65
C ASN A 52 15.37 20.95 20.36
N GLU A 53 14.57 19.93 20.68
CA GLU A 53 14.95 18.77 21.49
C GLU A 53 14.31 17.50 20.91
N ILE A 54 14.67 17.15 19.68
CA ILE A 54 14.20 15.92 19.04
C ILE A 54 14.98 14.73 19.58
N MET A 55 14.26 13.67 19.94
CA MET A 55 14.82 12.42 20.45
C MET A 55 14.26 11.22 19.69
N PHE A 56 15.01 10.13 19.64
CA PHE A 56 14.45 8.83 19.32
C PHE A 56 13.77 8.24 20.57
N SER A 57 12.56 7.73 20.41
CA SER A 57 11.82 7.02 21.44
C SER A 57 11.63 5.56 21.03
N TYR A 58 12.10 4.67 21.89
CA TYR A 58 12.11 3.23 21.68
C TYR A 58 11.14 2.52 22.62
N SER A 59 10.54 1.46 22.10
CA SER A 59 9.96 0.37 22.87
C SER A 59 10.78 -0.88 22.63
N VAL A 60 11.21 -1.54 23.70
CA VAL A 60 12.05 -2.74 23.64
C VAL A 60 11.38 -3.90 24.37
N GLU A 61 11.76 -5.11 24.03
CA GLU A 61 11.49 -6.32 24.83
C GLU A 61 12.82 -6.84 25.37
N ALA A 62 12.88 -7.05 26.68
CA ALA A 62 14.00 -7.68 27.35
C ALA A 62 13.54 -9.04 27.90
N GLU A 63 14.21 -10.11 27.51
CA GLU A 63 14.07 -11.42 28.16
C GLU A 63 14.98 -11.44 29.39
N VAL A 64 14.39 -11.55 30.57
CA VAL A 64 15.10 -11.58 31.84
C VAL A 64 15.20 -13.01 32.32
N ALA A 65 16.39 -13.48 32.67
CA ALA A 65 16.68 -14.88 33.02
C ALA A 65 15.82 -15.43 34.16
N ASN A 66 15.42 -14.57 35.09
CA ASN A 66 14.57 -14.94 36.22
C ASN A 66 13.62 -13.79 36.57
N GLU A 67 12.32 -14.04 36.48
CA GLU A 67 11.28 -13.09 36.84
C GLU A 67 11.43 -12.50 38.26
N ASN A 68 11.95 -13.28 39.22
CA ASN A 68 12.15 -12.83 40.60
C ASN A 68 13.17 -11.69 40.73
N LEU A 69 13.99 -11.43 39.70
CA LEU A 69 14.90 -10.29 39.66
C LEU A 69 14.16 -8.97 39.41
N ILE A 70 12.95 -9.02 38.86
CA ILE A 70 12.15 -7.85 38.54
C ILE A 70 11.39 -7.42 39.78
N ASN A 71 11.74 -6.25 40.31
CA ASN A 71 11.00 -5.65 41.41
C ASN A 71 9.62 -5.18 40.91
N SER A 72 8.54 -5.66 41.53
CA SER A 72 7.16 -5.27 41.17
C SER A 72 6.91 -3.76 41.23
N LYS A 73 7.67 -3.01 42.03
CA LYS A 73 7.60 -1.53 42.10
C LYS A 73 8.08 -0.82 40.83
N VAL A 74 8.83 -1.50 39.97
CA VAL A 74 9.28 -0.96 38.69
C VAL A 74 8.18 -1.04 37.62
N LEU A 75 7.27 -1.99 37.75
CA LEU A 75 6.19 -2.20 36.78
C LEU A 75 5.21 -1.02 36.78
N ASN A 76 4.88 -0.53 35.59
CA ASN A 76 3.95 0.57 35.36
C ASN A 76 3.50 0.58 33.89
N ASN A 77 2.75 1.60 33.45
CA ASN A 77 2.25 1.69 32.06
C ASN A 77 3.37 1.67 30.98
N ASN A 78 4.61 1.99 31.34
CA ASN A 78 5.76 1.91 30.45
C ASN A 78 6.62 0.68 30.67
N ILE A 79 6.43 -0.11 31.74
CA ILE A 79 7.22 -1.29 32.05
C ILE A 79 6.27 -2.42 32.43
N MET A 80 6.02 -3.34 31.52
CA MET A 80 5.00 -4.37 31.67
C MET A 80 5.58 -5.74 31.37
N LEU A 81 5.20 -6.74 32.16
CA LEU A 81 5.40 -8.13 31.78
C LEU A 81 4.60 -8.40 30.50
N THR A 82 5.20 -9.11 29.57
CA THR A 82 4.60 -9.44 28.28
C THR A 82 4.84 -10.91 27.95
N LYS A 83 4.06 -11.42 27.01
CA LYS A 83 4.28 -12.73 26.41
C LYS A 83 4.69 -12.50 24.97
N ALA A 84 5.69 -13.23 24.49
CA ALA A 84 5.97 -13.29 23.07
C ALA A 84 4.68 -13.76 22.37
N GLN A 85 4.15 -12.94 21.47
CA GLN A 85 2.98 -13.28 20.69
C GLN A 85 3.45 -13.64 19.29
N GLU A 86 3.51 -14.94 19.03
CA GLU A 86 3.84 -15.49 17.73
C GLU A 86 2.57 -15.77 16.94
N TYR A 87 2.67 -15.64 15.62
CA TYR A 87 1.59 -16.04 14.72
C TYR A 87 1.49 -17.57 14.69
N VAL A 88 0.28 -18.08 14.87
CA VAL A 88 0.00 -19.52 14.83
C VAL A 88 -0.77 -19.84 13.56
N PHE A 89 -0.24 -20.74 12.74
CA PHE A 89 -0.96 -21.23 11.56
C PHE A 89 -2.24 -21.96 11.97
N PRO A 90 -3.36 -21.75 11.25
CA PRO A 90 -4.55 -22.55 11.51
C PRO A 90 -4.29 -24.03 11.19
N LYS A 91 -4.98 -24.92 11.89
CA LYS A 91 -5.04 -26.34 11.49
C LYS A 91 -5.77 -26.43 10.15
N CYS A 92 -5.17 -27.13 9.19
CA CYS A 92 -5.85 -27.34 7.93
C CYS A 92 -6.96 -28.39 8.07
N GLY A 93 -7.97 -28.29 7.21
CA GLY A 93 -9.12 -29.16 7.18
C GLY A 93 -8.81 -30.52 6.55
N ASN A 94 -9.87 -31.30 6.32
CA ASN A 94 -9.77 -32.68 5.87
C ASN A 94 -10.23 -32.87 4.41
N GLU A 95 -10.87 -31.88 3.80
CA GLU A 95 -11.38 -31.99 2.43
C GLU A 95 -10.22 -32.05 1.42
N ILE A 96 -10.26 -32.99 0.49
CA ILE A 96 -9.22 -33.09 -0.54
C ILE A 96 -9.51 -32.04 -1.60
N LEU A 97 -8.53 -31.16 -1.84
CA LEU A 97 -8.58 -30.22 -2.96
C LEU A 97 -8.17 -30.95 -4.24
N VAL A 98 -9.14 -31.24 -5.11
CA VAL A 98 -8.92 -32.03 -6.34
C VAL A 98 -8.13 -31.23 -7.35
N ASN A 99 -8.55 -29.99 -7.63
CA ASN A 99 -7.87 -29.10 -8.56
C ASN A 99 -7.09 -28.01 -7.83
N ARG A 100 -5.92 -27.66 -8.36
CA ARG A 100 -5.00 -26.68 -7.74
C ARG A 100 -5.70 -25.32 -7.61
N PRO A 101 -5.43 -24.56 -6.53
CA PRO A 101 -6.01 -23.23 -6.37
C PRO A 101 -5.39 -22.28 -7.39
N VAL A 102 -6.23 -21.42 -7.98
CA VAL A 102 -5.83 -20.40 -8.94
C VAL A 102 -5.95 -19.03 -8.28
N ILE A 103 -4.93 -18.19 -8.45
CA ILE A 103 -4.87 -16.83 -7.92
C ILE A 103 -4.72 -15.86 -9.08
N ILE A 104 -5.63 -14.90 -9.20
CA ILE A 104 -5.59 -13.87 -10.25
C ILE A 104 -5.02 -12.60 -9.65
N GLY A 105 -3.86 -12.20 -10.17
CA GLY A 105 -3.08 -11.04 -9.71
C GLY A 105 -1.95 -11.42 -8.77
N SER A 106 -0.79 -10.80 -9.00
CA SER A 106 0.45 -10.97 -8.22
C SER A 106 0.81 -9.72 -7.41
N GLY A 107 -0.19 -8.95 -7.00
CA GLY A 107 -0.04 -7.89 -5.99
C GLY A 107 0.21 -8.47 -4.58
N PRO A 108 0.36 -7.62 -3.54
CA PRO A 108 0.64 -8.09 -2.18
C PRO A 108 -0.36 -9.14 -1.67
N ALA A 109 -1.65 -8.99 -1.96
CA ALA A 109 -2.68 -9.96 -1.58
C ALA A 109 -2.45 -11.33 -2.25
N GLY A 110 -2.25 -11.34 -3.58
CA GLY A 110 -2.04 -12.58 -4.34
C GLY A 110 -0.72 -13.27 -4.01
N LEU A 111 0.38 -12.51 -3.87
CA LEU A 111 1.69 -13.05 -3.51
C LEU A 111 1.69 -13.67 -2.11
N PHE A 112 1.09 -13.03 -1.12
CA PHE A 112 1.04 -13.58 0.23
C PHE A 112 0.12 -14.79 0.32
N CYS A 113 -1.05 -14.75 -0.32
CA CYS A 113 -1.93 -15.93 -0.40
C CYS A 113 -1.22 -17.10 -1.09
N GLY A 114 -0.59 -16.84 -2.25
CA GLY A 114 0.16 -17.84 -3.01
C GLY A 114 1.37 -18.41 -2.26
N TYR A 115 2.12 -17.56 -1.56
CA TYR A 115 3.25 -17.99 -0.73
C TYR A 115 2.82 -18.97 0.36
N PHE A 116 1.78 -18.65 1.13
CA PHE A 116 1.33 -19.54 2.21
C PHE A 116 0.62 -20.80 1.71
N LEU A 117 -0.11 -20.71 0.59
CA LEU A 117 -0.66 -21.90 -0.08
C LEU A 117 0.46 -22.82 -0.59
N ALA A 118 1.50 -22.27 -1.20
CA ALA A 118 2.66 -23.05 -1.64
C ALA A 118 3.39 -23.67 -0.43
N LEU A 119 3.57 -22.91 0.64
CA LEU A 119 4.20 -23.37 1.89
C LEU A 119 3.45 -24.56 2.52
N LYS A 120 2.12 -24.63 2.37
CA LYS A 120 1.29 -25.76 2.84
C LYS A 120 1.04 -26.84 1.77
N GLY A 121 1.74 -26.76 0.64
CA GLY A 121 1.75 -27.81 -0.39
C GLY A 121 0.54 -27.82 -1.31
N TYR A 122 -0.25 -26.74 -1.36
CA TYR A 122 -1.40 -26.63 -2.28
C TYR A 122 -0.99 -26.35 -3.74
N LYS A 123 0.30 -26.04 -3.99
CA LYS A 123 0.86 -25.81 -5.33
C LYS A 123 0.03 -24.80 -6.16
N PRO A 124 -0.20 -23.57 -5.68
CA PRO A 124 -1.06 -22.61 -6.35
C PRO A 124 -0.58 -22.25 -7.77
N ILE A 125 -1.51 -21.87 -8.64
CA ILE A 125 -1.24 -21.30 -9.97
C ILE A 125 -1.58 -19.81 -9.90
N ILE A 126 -0.58 -18.95 -10.01
CA ILE A 126 -0.75 -17.49 -10.04
C ILE A 126 -0.79 -17.04 -11.51
N ILE A 127 -1.82 -16.29 -11.87
CA ILE A 127 -2.02 -15.69 -13.19
C ILE A 127 -1.87 -14.18 -13.04
N GLU A 128 -0.91 -13.59 -13.74
CA GLU A 128 -0.65 -12.16 -13.75
C GLU A 128 -0.72 -11.61 -15.18
N ARG A 129 -1.59 -10.62 -15.40
CA ARG A 129 -1.80 -10.01 -16.71
C ARG A 129 -0.57 -9.25 -17.18
N GLY A 130 0.16 -8.61 -16.27
CA GLY A 130 1.37 -7.87 -16.63
C GLY A 130 2.63 -8.72 -16.63
N GLN A 131 3.75 -8.06 -16.87
CA GLN A 131 5.05 -8.72 -17.00
C GLN A 131 5.70 -9.04 -15.65
N ALA A 132 6.68 -9.93 -15.68
CA ALA A 132 7.63 -10.10 -14.58
C ALA A 132 8.35 -8.77 -14.29
N VAL A 133 8.81 -8.55 -13.06
CA VAL A 133 9.24 -7.23 -12.58
C VAL A 133 10.41 -6.64 -13.36
N ASP A 134 11.33 -7.49 -13.87
CA ASP A 134 12.47 -7.03 -14.66
C ASP A 134 11.98 -6.41 -15.99
N GLU A 135 11.20 -7.16 -16.78
CA GLU A 135 10.57 -6.69 -18.03
C GLU A 135 9.63 -5.50 -17.77
N ARG A 136 8.81 -5.58 -16.71
CA ARG A 136 7.86 -4.53 -16.31
C ARG A 136 8.57 -3.21 -16.01
N THR A 137 9.74 -3.27 -15.36
CA THR A 137 10.52 -2.06 -15.03
C THR A 137 10.96 -1.35 -16.30
N GLU A 138 11.41 -2.10 -17.32
CA GLU A 138 11.79 -1.52 -18.61
C GLU A 138 10.59 -0.87 -19.31
N THR A 139 9.44 -1.55 -19.32
CA THR A 139 8.19 -1.02 -19.91
C THR A 139 7.71 0.26 -19.21
N VAL A 140 7.73 0.28 -17.86
CA VAL A 140 7.31 1.46 -17.09
C VAL A 140 8.28 2.62 -17.26
N GLU A 141 9.59 2.38 -17.28
CA GLU A 141 10.58 3.42 -17.55
C GLU A 141 10.48 3.95 -18.99
N HIS A 142 10.16 3.09 -19.96
CA HIS A 142 9.88 3.51 -21.32
C HIS A 142 8.64 4.42 -21.38
N PHE A 143 7.57 4.04 -20.68
CA PHE A 143 6.35 4.85 -20.57
C PHE A 143 6.66 6.22 -19.94
N PHE A 144 7.38 6.26 -18.82
CA PHE A 144 7.76 7.52 -18.17
C PHE A 144 8.58 8.45 -19.06
N LYS A 145 9.44 7.90 -19.92
CA LYS A 145 10.30 8.68 -20.82
C LYS A 145 9.60 9.14 -22.10
N THR A 146 8.66 8.35 -22.62
CA THR A 146 8.12 8.55 -23.98
C THR A 146 6.62 8.85 -24.02
N GLY A 147 5.90 8.64 -22.92
CA GLY A 147 4.44 8.72 -22.86
C GLY A 147 3.73 7.54 -23.54
N LYS A 148 4.45 6.54 -24.08
CA LYS A 148 3.85 5.36 -24.71
C LYS A 148 3.44 4.33 -23.66
N LEU A 149 2.14 4.19 -23.45
CA LEU A 149 1.56 3.27 -22.48
C LEU A 149 1.46 1.86 -23.06
N ASP A 150 1.85 0.87 -22.26
CA ASP A 150 1.40 -0.51 -22.41
C ASP A 150 0.24 -0.74 -21.42
N THR A 151 -0.93 -1.08 -21.93
CA THR A 151 -2.16 -1.21 -21.13
C THR A 151 -2.19 -2.48 -20.28
N GLU A 152 -1.32 -3.44 -20.55
CA GLU A 152 -1.22 -4.71 -19.83
C GLU A 152 0.00 -4.76 -18.88
N SER A 153 1.02 -3.92 -19.11
CA SER A 153 2.21 -3.81 -18.26
C SER A 153 2.57 -2.35 -17.94
N ASN A 154 2.22 -1.91 -16.75
CA ASN A 154 2.34 -0.49 -16.35
C ASN A 154 2.46 -0.36 -14.82
N VAL A 155 2.32 0.86 -14.28
CA VAL A 155 2.37 1.12 -12.84
C VAL A 155 1.33 0.30 -12.06
N GLN A 156 0.21 -0.07 -12.69
CA GLN A 156 -0.87 -0.84 -12.06
C GLN A 156 -0.67 -2.35 -12.20
N PHE A 157 -0.27 -2.81 -13.39
CA PHE A 157 -0.29 -4.24 -13.76
C PHE A 157 1.10 -4.84 -13.95
N GLY A 158 1.28 -6.09 -13.50
CA GLY A 158 2.54 -6.84 -13.49
C GLY A 158 2.99 -7.24 -12.09
N GLU A 159 4.14 -7.90 -12.00
CA GLU A 159 4.66 -8.50 -10.76
C GLU A 159 4.70 -7.49 -9.59
N GLY A 160 4.10 -7.88 -8.46
CA GLY A 160 3.96 -7.03 -7.27
C GLY A 160 2.81 -6.02 -7.31
N GLY A 161 2.07 -5.95 -8.43
CA GLY A 161 0.91 -5.08 -8.63
C GLY A 161 1.23 -3.59 -8.47
N ALA A 162 0.25 -2.81 -8.02
CA ALA A 162 0.41 -1.36 -7.80
C ALA A 162 1.40 -0.99 -6.67
N GLY A 163 1.81 -1.95 -5.84
CA GLY A 163 2.74 -1.70 -4.74
C GLY A 163 4.19 -1.48 -5.18
N THR A 164 4.58 -2.01 -6.34
CA THR A 164 5.98 -2.09 -6.79
C THR A 164 6.62 -0.72 -7.01
N PHE A 165 6.00 0.14 -7.82
CA PHE A 165 6.48 1.48 -8.13
C PHE A 165 5.92 2.52 -7.14
N SER A 166 6.19 2.30 -5.85
CA SER A 166 5.74 3.17 -4.76
C SER A 166 6.87 3.43 -3.75
N ASP A 167 6.64 4.33 -2.79
CA ASP A 167 7.51 4.51 -1.61
C ASP A 167 7.57 3.24 -0.73
N GLY A 168 6.65 2.29 -0.92
CA GLY A 168 6.66 1.02 -0.23
C GLY A 168 6.33 1.14 1.26
N LYS A 169 5.41 2.05 1.60
CA LYS A 169 4.98 2.26 2.99
C LYS A 169 4.22 1.06 3.52
N LEU A 170 4.61 0.59 4.70
CA LEU A 170 4.03 -0.60 5.33
C LEU A 170 3.13 -0.30 6.53
N ASN A 171 2.85 0.99 6.77
CA ASN A 171 1.95 1.41 7.84
C ASN A 171 0.54 0.86 7.61
N THR A 172 -0.05 0.28 8.65
CA THR A 172 -1.44 -0.18 8.63
C THR A 172 -2.18 0.29 9.88
N THR A 173 -3.45 0.65 9.71
CA THR A 173 -4.37 0.94 10.81
C THR A 173 -5.18 -0.29 11.23
N VAL A 174 -4.99 -1.42 10.54
CA VAL A 174 -5.63 -2.69 10.88
C VAL A 174 -5.15 -3.14 12.25
N LYS A 175 -6.08 -3.22 13.21
CA LYS A 175 -5.84 -3.83 14.51
C LYS A 175 -5.96 -5.34 14.36
N ASP A 176 -4.83 -6.04 14.29
CA ASP A 176 -4.80 -7.50 14.20
C ASP A 176 -4.03 -8.09 15.39
N PRO A 177 -4.72 -8.62 16.40
CA PRO A 177 -4.08 -9.23 17.55
C PRO A 177 -3.51 -10.62 17.26
N SER A 178 -3.68 -11.19 16.06
CA SER A 178 -3.20 -12.56 15.75
C SER A 178 -1.72 -12.66 15.37
N GLY A 179 -1.02 -11.52 15.25
CA GLY A 179 0.39 -11.48 14.83
C GLY A 179 0.63 -11.40 13.32
N ARG A 180 -0.42 -11.42 12.47
CA ARG A 180 -0.28 -11.34 11.00
C ARG A 180 0.49 -10.13 10.49
N ASN A 181 0.36 -8.99 11.15
CA ASN A 181 1.11 -7.79 10.75
C ASN A 181 2.62 -8.03 10.87
N MET A 182 3.07 -8.58 12.00
CA MET A 182 4.49 -8.91 12.19
C MET A 182 4.93 -9.99 11.20
N LEU A 183 4.12 -11.03 10.99
CA LEU A 183 4.37 -12.06 9.98
C LEU A 183 4.62 -11.45 8.59
N VAL A 184 3.82 -10.47 8.17
CA VAL A 184 3.99 -9.79 6.88
C VAL A 184 5.33 -9.05 6.81
N LEU A 185 5.70 -8.31 7.85
CA LEU A 185 6.98 -7.62 7.92
C LEU A 185 8.16 -8.60 7.92
N ASP A 186 8.06 -9.69 8.66
CA ASP A 186 9.08 -10.75 8.72
C ASP A 186 9.30 -11.41 7.37
N ILE A 187 8.22 -11.63 6.60
CA ILE A 187 8.31 -12.14 5.23
C ILE A 187 9.01 -11.14 4.31
N PHE A 188 8.72 -9.84 4.41
CA PHE A 188 9.46 -8.84 3.65
C PHE A 188 10.96 -8.84 4.01
N VAL A 189 11.30 -8.93 5.30
CA VAL A 189 12.70 -9.05 5.76
C VAL A 189 13.34 -10.34 5.23
N LYS A 190 12.66 -11.48 5.32
CA LYS A 190 13.12 -12.78 4.80
C LYS A 190 13.54 -12.69 3.32
N PHE A 191 12.82 -11.89 2.54
CA PHE A 191 13.05 -11.77 1.09
C PHE A 191 13.86 -10.53 0.67
N GLY A 192 14.45 -9.79 1.62
CA GLY A 192 15.47 -8.79 1.34
C GLY A 192 15.17 -7.36 1.79
N ALA A 193 14.10 -7.12 2.54
CA ALA A 193 13.90 -5.83 3.20
C ALA A 193 14.87 -5.65 4.39
N ASP A 194 15.19 -4.40 4.70
CA ASP A 194 15.99 -4.06 5.87
C ASP A 194 15.26 -4.45 7.16
N LYS A 195 15.96 -5.05 8.13
CA LYS A 195 15.36 -5.53 9.39
C LYS A 195 14.63 -4.43 10.16
N SER A 196 15.03 -3.17 9.97
CA SER A 196 14.40 -2.02 10.63
C SER A 196 12.94 -1.80 10.29
N ILE A 197 12.42 -2.37 9.18
CA ILE A 197 10.99 -2.26 8.86
C ILE A 197 10.09 -2.91 9.93
N SER A 198 10.64 -3.87 10.70
CA SER A 198 9.92 -4.59 11.75
C SER A 198 9.68 -3.75 13.02
N TYR A 199 10.47 -2.68 13.22
CA TYR A 199 10.39 -1.87 14.44
C TYR A 199 10.31 -0.36 14.21
N ILE A 200 10.68 0.19 13.05
CA ILE A 200 10.46 1.61 12.78
C ILE A 200 8.95 1.90 12.81
N ASN A 201 8.54 3.06 13.33
CA ASN A 201 7.11 3.41 13.45
C ASN A 201 6.43 3.70 12.11
N LYS A 202 7.21 4.13 11.11
CA LYS A 202 6.74 4.44 9.76
C LYS A 202 7.60 3.74 8.70
N PRO A 203 7.61 2.40 8.66
CA PRO A 203 8.45 1.63 7.76
C PRO A 203 8.12 1.93 6.30
N HIS A 204 9.17 1.97 5.50
CA HIS A 204 9.10 2.02 4.05
C HIS A 204 10.23 1.16 3.47
N ILE A 205 10.05 0.73 2.22
CA ILE A 205 11.02 -0.11 1.51
C ILE A 205 11.65 0.66 0.35
N GLY A 206 10.85 1.42 -0.40
CA GLY A 206 11.26 2.05 -1.66
C GLY A 206 11.14 1.12 -2.87
N THR A 207 10.89 1.72 -4.04
CA THR A 207 10.64 1.00 -5.30
C THR A 207 11.78 0.05 -5.70
N ASP A 208 13.03 0.50 -5.58
CA ASP A 208 14.24 -0.22 -5.96
C ASP A 208 14.47 -1.52 -5.18
N VAL A 209 14.05 -1.55 -3.91
CA VAL A 209 14.15 -2.73 -3.05
C VAL A 209 12.92 -3.63 -3.21
N LEU A 210 11.72 -3.04 -3.39
CA LEU A 210 10.50 -3.79 -3.63
C LEU A 210 10.58 -4.68 -4.87
N CYS A 211 11.16 -4.20 -5.98
CA CYS A 211 11.34 -5.01 -7.18
C CYS A 211 12.10 -6.32 -6.92
N LYS A 212 13.13 -6.28 -6.06
CA LYS A 212 13.90 -7.47 -5.68
C LYS A 212 13.10 -8.42 -4.80
N ILE A 213 12.37 -7.87 -3.83
CA ILE A 213 11.57 -8.63 -2.88
C ILE A 213 10.46 -9.42 -3.58
N VAL A 214 9.69 -8.79 -4.47
CA VAL A 214 8.57 -9.47 -5.15
C VAL A 214 9.07 -10.63 -6.01
N LYS A 215 10.20 -10.45 -6.70
CA LYS A 215 10.90 -11.49 -7.45
C LYS A 215 11.34 -12.65 -6.55
N ASN A 216 11.88 -12.34 -5.37
CA ASN A 216 12.30 -13.35 -4.41
C ASN A 216 11.12 -14.15 -3.84
N ILE A 217 10.00 -13.50 -3.53
CA ILE A 217 8.76 -14.18 -3.11
C ILE A 217 8.27 -15.12 -4.22
N ARG A 218 8.22 -14.66 -5.47
CA ARG A 218 7.86 -15.51 -6.61
C ARG A 218 8.79 -16.73 -6.71
N ASN A 219 10.10 -16.54 -6.65
CA ASN A 219 11.05 -17.64 -6.78
C ASN A 219 10.86 -18.69 -5.68
N GLU A 220 10.54 -18.26 -4.46
CA GLU A 220 10.22 -19.18 -3.38
C GLU A 220 8.88 -19.90 -3.62
N ILE A 221 7.84 -19.22 -4.12
CA ILE A 221 6.58 -19.88 -4.52
C ILE A 221 6.84 -20.99 -5.54
N ILE A 222 7.65 -20.71 -6.56
CA ILE A 222 8.02 -21.68 -7.60
C ILE A 222 8.80 -22.86 -6.99
N LYS A 223 9.78 -22.57 -6.12
CA LYS A 223 10.55 -23.60 -5.42
C LYS A 223 9.68 -24.50 -4.54
N LEU A 224 8.62 -23.96 -3.94
CA LEU A 224 7.62 -24.68 -3.14
C LEU A 224 6.58 -25.43 -4.02
N GLY A 225 6.73 -25.42 -5.35
CA GLY A 225 5.89 -26.16 -6.28
C GLY A 225 4.67 -25.40 -6.80
N GLY A 226 4.57 -24.09 -6.52
CA GLY A 226 3.62 -23.21 -7.19
C GLY A 226 4.05 -22.87 -8.62
N GLU A 227 3.15 -22.26 -9.38
CA GLU A 227 3.41 -21.72 -10.72
C GLU A 227 3.03 -20.25 -10.79
N VAL A 228 3.76 -19.49 -11.62
CA VAL A 228 3.43 -18.09 -11.91
C VAL A 228 3.49 -17.88 -13.42
N HIS A 229 2.36 -17.50 -14.02
CA HIS A 229 2.22 -17.22 -15.45
C HIS A 229 2.04 -15.71 -15.63
N PHE A 230 3.07 -15.04 -16.11
CA PHE A 230 3.04 -13.62 -16.47
C PHE A 230 2.51 -13.41 -17.88
N SER A 231 2.17 -12.16 -18.20
CA SER A 231 1.55 -11.80 -19.48
C SER A 231 0.34 -12.69 -19.78
N THR A 232 -0.39 -13.11 -18.75
CA THR A 232 -1.50 -14.06 -18.85
C THR A 232 -2.71 -13.44 -18.16
N ARG A 233 -3.76 -13.15 -18.90
CA ARG A 233 -4.95 -12.45 -18.39
C ARG A 233 -6.11 -13.41 -18.16
N LEU A 234 -6.85 -13.20 -17.09
CA LEU A 234 -8.16 -13.84 -16.90
C LEU A 234 -9.18 -13.22 -17.84
N ASP A 235 -9.79 -14.04 -18.70
CA ASP A 235 -10.84 -13.59 -19.64
C ASP A 235 -12.23 -14.15 -19.27
N ASP A 236 -12.31 -15.32 -18.62
CA ASP A 236 -13.59 -15.86 -18.18
C ASP A 236 -13.52 -16.77 -16.95
N ILE A 237 -14.66 -16.94 -16.28
CA ILE A 237 -14.88 -17.85 -15.15
C ILE A 237 -16.05 -18.76 -15.52
N ASN A 238 -15.84 -20.07 -15.40
CA ASN A 238 -16.89 -21.07 -15.58
C ASN A 238 -17.33 -21.56 -14.20
N GLU A 239 -18.65 -21.52 -13.99
CA GLU A 239 -19.30 -22.09 -12.81
C GLU A 239 -20.24 -23.22 -13.20
N GLU A 240 -20.45 -24.15 -12.28
CA GLU A 240 -21.41 -25.23 -12.37
C GLU A 240 -22.15 -25.33 -11.03
N SER A 241 -23.48 -25.29 -11.06
CA SER A 241 -24.32 -25.39 -9.86
C SER A 241 -23.95 -24.40 -8.73
N GLY A 242 -23.53 -23.18 -9.08
CA GLY A 242 -23.15 -22.14 -8.13
C GLY A 242 -21.76 -22.30 -7.49
N LYS A 243 -20.91 -23.17 -8.06
CA LYS A 243 -19.51 -23.37 -7.64
C LYS A 243 -18.57 -23.13 -8.82
N VAL A 244 -17.42 -22.51 -8.57
CA VAL A 244 -16.37 -22.36 -9.59
C VAL A 244 -15.87 -23.73 -10.05
N LYS A 245 -15.67 -23.87 -11.36
CA LYS A 245 -15.17 -25.10 -11.98
C LYS A 245 -13.85 -24.90 -12.70
N SER A 246 -13.71 -23.79 -13.41
CA SER A 246 -12.51 -23.48 -14.17
C SER A 246 -12.42 -21.98 -14.46
N VAL A 247 -11.24 -21.55 -14.89
CA VAL A 247 -11.03 -20.22 -15.48
C VAL A 247 -10.50 -20.32 -16.90
N VAL A 248 -10.82 -19.32 -17.72
CA VAL A 248 -10.28 -19.16 -19.07
C VAL A 248 -9.26 -18.03 -19.02
N VAL A 249 -8.04 -18.33 -19.45
CA VAL A 249 -6.93 -17.38 -19.45
C VAL A 249 -6.29 -17.30 -20.83
N THR A 250 -5.82 -16.11 -21.19
CA THR A 250 -5.14 -15.85 -22.46
C THR A 250 -3.73 -15.38 -22.22
N ASP A 251 -2.77 -16.04 -22.87
CA ASP A 251 -1.38 -15.58 -22.98
C ASP A 251 -1.32 -14.40 -23.97
N LEU A 252 -1.00 -13.22 -23.46
CA LEU A 252 -0.98 -11.97 -24.19
C LEU A 252 0.21 -11.88 -25.16
N LYS A 253 1.24 -12.73 -25.03
CA LYS A 253 2.39 -12.74 -25.93
C LYS A 253 2.08 -13.43 -27.27
N ASN A 254 1.21 -14.43 -27.28
CA ASN A 254 0.88 -15.22 -28.49
C ASN A 254 -0.63 -15.32 -28.79
N GLY A 255 -1.50 -14.83 -27.91
CA GLY A 255 -2.95 -14.86 -28.07
C GLY A 255 -3.58 -16.24 -27.78
N ALA A 256 -2.82 -17.21 -27.27
CA ALA A 256 -3.34 -18.54 -26.99
C ALA A 256 -4.20 -18.53 -25.72
N THR A 257 -5.41 -19.07 -25.84
CA THR A 257 -6.34 -19.23 -24.73
C THR A 257 -6.31 -20.66 -24.20
N LYS A 258 -6.36 -20.82 -22.88
CA LYS A 258 -6.46 -22.12 -22.20
C LYS A 258 -7.47 -22.08 -21.05
N THR A 259 -8.08 -23.23 -20.78
CA THR A 259 -8.92 -23.45 -19.60
C THR A 259 -8.10 -24.12 -18.51
N ILE A 260 -8.22 -23.63 -17.28
CA ILE A 260 -7.59 -24.20 -16.08
C ILE A 260 -8.69 -24.59 -15.11
N ASP A 261 -8.83 -25.88 -14.85
CA ASP A 261 -9.75 -26.40 -13.83
C ASP A 261 -9.30 -25.98 -12.43
N THR A 262 -10.25 -25.55 -11.60
CA THR A 262 -10.00 -25.14 -10.22
C THR A 262 -11.26 -25.23 -9.36
N ASP A 263 -11.07 -25.66 -8.11
CA ASP A 263 -12.10 -25.61 -7.07
C ASP A 263 -11.99 -24.34 -6.19
N VAL A 264 -10.89 -23.60 -6.34
CA VAL A 264 -10.56 -22.41 -5.54
C VAL A 264 -9.99 -21.33 -6.44
N LEU A 265 -10.70 -20.22 -6.56
CA LEU A 265 -10.31 -19.04 -7.32
C LEU A 265 -10.16 -17.83 -6.39
N VAL A 266 -8.95 -17.32 -6.22
CA VAL A 266 -8.69 -16.09 -5.46
C VAL A 266 -8.63 -14.91 -6.42
N LEU A 267 -9.51 -13.93 -6.23
CA LEU A 267 -9.55 -12.70 -7.05
C LEU A 267 -8.77 -11.58 -6.33
N ALA A 268 -7.46 -11.50 -6.57
CA ALA A 268 -6.54 -10.50 -6.02
C ALA A 268 -6.15 -9.45 -7.08
N ILE A 269 -7.14 -8.98 -7.84
CA ILE A 269 -6.98 -8.27 -9.12
C ILE A 269 -6.59 -6.79 -9.03
N GLY A 270 -6.47 -6.23 -7.81
CA GLY A 270 -6.31 -4.80 -7.60
C GLY A 270 -7.54 -3.98 -8.06
N HIS A 271 -7.54 -2.67 -7.82
CA HIS A 271 -8.69 -1.83 -8.15
C HIS A 271 -8.63 -1.17 -9.53
N SER A 272 -7.60 -1.49 -10.32
CA SER A 272 -7.41 -0.94 -11.68
C SER A 272 -7.86 -1.89 -12.78
N ALA A 273 -8.16 -3.17 -12.48
CA ALA A 273 -8.63 -4.18 -13.45
C ALA A 273 -10.12 -3.99 -13.82
N ARG A 274 -10.41 -2.84 -14.45
CA ARG A 274 -11.78 -2.37 -14.76
C ARG A 274 -12.53 -3.26 -15.75
N ASP A 275 -11.80 -3.79 -16.72
CA ASP A 275 -12.27 -4.84 -17.63
C ASP A 275 -12.68 -6.10 -16.87
N THR A 276 -11.86 -6.55 -15.91
CA THR A 276 -12.21 -7.69 -15.05
C THR A 276 -13.44 -7.40 -14.20
N PHE A 277 -13.56 -6.22 -13.57
CA PHE A 277 -14.78 -5.86 -12.82
C PHE A 277 -16.04 -5.94 -13.70
N LYS A 278 -15.98 -5.46 -14.95
CA LYS A 278 -17.08 -5.60 -15.90
C LYS A 278 -17.43 -7.06 -16.14
N LYS A 279 -16.44 -7.93 -16.39
CA LYS A 279 -16.65 -9.37 -16.59
C LYS A 279 -17.25 -10.05 -15.36
N LEU A 280 -16.78 -9.71 -14.16
CA LEU A 280 -17.34 -10.24 -12.90
C LEU A 280 -18.81 -9.82 -12.72
N TYR A 281 -19.17 -8.59 -13.10
CA TYR A 281 -20.54 -8.11 -13.07
C TYR A 281 -21.44 -8.89 -14.03
N GLU A 282 -20.98 -9.12 -15.26
CA GLU A 282 -21.67 -9.95 -16.27
C GLU A 282 -21.86 -11.39 -15.79
N LYS A 283 -20.91 -11.90 -15.00
CA LYS A 283 -20.98 -13.22 -14.34
C LYS A 283 -21.82 -13.23 -13.06
N LYS A 284 -22.54 -12.15 -12.76
CA LYS A 284 -23.43 -12.02 -11.60
C LYS A 284 -22.72 -12.26 -10.26
N ILE A 285 -21.41 -11.99 -10.19
CA ILE A 285 -20.71 -11.91 -8.92
C ILE A 285 -21.18 -10.64 -8.23
N TYR A 286 -21.69 -10.78 -7.01
CA TYR A 286 -22.35 -9.69 -6.30
C TYR A 286 -21.36 -8.59 -5.92
N MET A 287 -21.72 -7.35 -6.28
CA MET A 287 -20.90 -6.17 -6.08
C MET A 287 -21.74 -5.00 -5.61
N GLU A 288 -21.16 -4.18 -4.73
CA GLU A 288 -21.77 -2.97 -4.21
C GLU A 288 -20.92 -1.74 -4.57
N PRO A 289 -21.54 -0.59 -4.87
CA PRO A 289 -20.82 0.66 -5.01
C PRO A 289 -20.17 1.03 -3.67
N LYS A 290 -18.92 1.50 -3.71
CA LYS A 290 -18.17 1.86 -2.51
C LYS A 290 -17.64 3.29 -2.61
N PRO A 291 -17.81 4.13 -1.57
CA PRO A 291 -17.18 5.45 -1.56
C PRO A 291 -15.65 5.33 -1.62
N PHE A 292 -15.04 6.34 -2.22
CA PHE A 292 -13.60 6.46 -2.39
C PHE A 292 -13.21 7.94 -2.27
N ALA A 293 -12.00 8.30 -2.67
CA ALA A 293 -11.55 9.67 -2.66
C ALA A 293 -10.73 10.01 -3.92
N MET A 294 -10.78 11.25 -4.34
CA MET A 294 -10.07 11.74 -5.52
C MET A 294 -9.57 13.15 -5.30
N GLY A 295 -8.59 13.57 -6.09
CA GLY A 295 -8.12 14.94 -6.06
C GLY A 295 -6.86 15.11 -6.89
N VAL A 296 -5.85 15.74 -6.29
CA VAL A 296 -4.59 16.07 -6.95
C VAL A 296 -3.42 15.56 -6.13
N ARG A 297 -2.26 15.41 -6.75
CA ARG A 297 -0.97 15.44 -6.06
C ARG A 297 -0.58 16.89 -5.81
N VAL A 298 0.00 17.17 -4.65
CA VAL A 298 0.68 18.44 -4.37
C VAL A 298 2.17 18.20 -4.21
N GLU A 299 2.99 19.13 -4.69
CA GLU A 299 4.45 19.12 -4.48
C GLU A 299 4.92 20.38 -3.75
N HIS A 300 5.79 20.14 -2.77
CA HIS A 300 6.56 21.16 -2.04
C HIS A 300 8.03 20.76 -2.08
N LYS A 301 8.96 21.72 -1.92
CA LYS A 301 10.36 21.36 -1.67
C LYS A 301 10.45 20.50 -0.41
N GLN A 302 11.16 19.37 -0.47
CA GLN A 302 11.35 18.50 0.70
C GLN A 302 11.98 19.27 1.87
N ASN A 303 12.82 20.25 1.56
CA ASN A 303 13.46 21.12 2.53
C ASN A 303 12.46 21.94 3.38
N LEU A 304 11.37 22.41 2.77
CA LEU A 304 10.30 23.13 3.46
C LEU A 304 9.62 22.21 4.49
N ILE A 305 9.31 20.98 4.09
CA ILE A 305 8.70 19.98 4.98
C ILE A 305 9.67 19.58 6.10
N ASN A 306 10.95 19.35 5.79
CA ASN A 306 11.96 19.04 6.80
C ASN A 306 12.08 20.14 7.86
N ARG A 307 12.13 21.41 7.42
CA ARG A 307 12.14 22.56 8.32
C ARG A 307 10.87 22.62 9.17
N ALA A 308 9.70 22.43 8.56
CA ALA A 308 8.43 22.49 9.28
C ALA A 308 8.31 21.38 10.35
N MET A 309 8.76 20.16 10.05
CA MET A 309 8.63 19.00 10.95
C MET A 309 9.76 18.89 11.97
N TYR A 310 11.00 19.18 11.58
CA TYR A 310 12.19 18.93 12.40
C TYR A 310 12.89 20.21 12.87
N GLY A 311 12.56 21.38 12.32
CA GLY A 311 13.24 22.65 12.61
C GLY A 311 14.65 22.75 12.02
N GLU A 312 15.20 23.96 12.01
CA GLU A 312 16.51 24.28 11.42
C GLU A 312 17.66 23.40 11.94
N LYS A 313 17.61 23.05 13.23
CA LYS A 313 18.67 22.28 13.89
C LYS A 313 18.76 20.83 13.39
N TYR A 314 17.64 20.20 13.04
CA TYR A 314 17.57 18.75 12.79
C TYR A 314 17.10 18.36 11.38
N MET A 315 16.68 19.33 10.57
CA MET A 315 16.18 19.11 9.21
C MET A 315 17.14 18.34 8.27
N ASN A 316 18.45 18.37 8.55
CA ASN A 316 19.48 17.66 7.79
C ASN A 316 20.03 16.40 8.50
N LYS A 317 19.49 16.02 9.66
CA LYS A 317 19.97 14.89 10.47
C LYS A 317 19.04 13.68 10.51
N LEU A 318 17.75 13.86 10.24
CA LEU A 318 16.71 12.83 10.45
C LEU A 318 16.13 12.24 9.16
N GLY A 319 16.73 12.56 8.01
CA GLY A 319 16.25 12.16 6.69
C GLY A 319 15.04 12.98 6.22
N ALA A 320 14.38 12.50 5.17
CA ALA A 320 13.22 13.18 4.58
C ALA A 320 12.00 13.09 5.50
N ALA A 321 11.55 14.25 5.96
CA ALA A 321 10.39 14.40 6.81
C ALA A 321 9.09 14.09 6.09
N ASP A 322 8.12 13.68 6.90
CA ASP A 322 6.86 13.13 6.48
C ASP A 322 5.72 13.89 7.17
N TYR A 323 4.54 14.03 6.55
CA TYR A 323 3.39 14.69 7.13
C TYR A 323 2.08 13.92 6.93
N LYS A 324 1.08 14.32 7.72
CA LYS A 324 -0.32 13.98 7.52
C LYS A 324 -1.17 15.19 7.88
N VAL A 325 -2.02 15.63 6.96
CA VAL A 325 -2.97 16.73 7.16
C VAL A 325 -4.39 16.25 6.86
N THR A 326 -5.36 16.78 7.60
CA THR A 326 -6.78 16.45 7.48
C THR A 326 -7.61 17.68 7.80
N TYR A 327 -8.69 17.90 7.07
CA TYR A 327 -9.62 19.00 7.26
C TYR A 327 -11.03 18.52 6.90
N THR A 328 -12.04 19.00 7.62
CA THR A 328 -13.45 18.73 7.31
C THR A 328 -14.07 20.04 6.86
N CYS A 329 -14.54 20.07 5.61
CA CYS A 329 -15.18 21.22 5.00
C CYS A 329 -16.51 21.56 5.66
N GLU A 330 -16.98 22.79 5.47
CA GLU A 330 -18.30 23.24 5.93
C GLU A 330 -19.44 22.36 5.40
N ASN A 331 -19.30 21.82 4.18
CA ASN A 331 -20.24 20.88 3.56
C ASN A 331 -20.14 19.43 4.11
N GLY A 332 -19.30 19.19 5.12
CA GLY A 332 -19.09 17.90 5.77
C GLY A 332 -18.22 16.91 4.99
N ARG A 333 -17.53 17.32 3.91
CA ARG A 333 -16.56 16.47 3.20
C ARG A 333 -15.20 16.52 3.88
N GLY A 334 -14.58 15.34 4.04
CA GLY A 334 -13.20 15.25 4.49
C GLY A 334 -12.22 15.46 3.33
N VAL A 335 -11.24 16.35 3.54
CA VAL A 335 -10.06 16.57 2.69
C VAL A 335 -8.82 16.16 3.46
N TYR A 336 -7.97 15.33 2.88
CA TYR A 336 -6.81 14.82 3.60
C TYR A 336 -5.65 14.45 2.69
N SER A 337 -4.45 14.47 3.24
CA SER A 337 -3.26 13.95 2.58
C SER A 337 -3.26 12.42 2.57
N PHE A 338 -2.95 11.83 1.43
CA PHE A 338 -2.84 10.39 1.20
C PHE A 338 -1.57 10.06 0.43
N CYS A 339 -1.01 8.86 0.65
CA CYS A 339 0.18 8.36 -0.03
C CYS A 339 1.33 9.40 -0.14
N MET A 340 1.56 10.18 0.93
CA MET A 340 2.58 11.23 0.95
C MET A 340 3.98 10.63 0.75
N CYS A 341 4.76 11.03 -0.24
CA CYS A 341 6.06 10.45 -0.57
C CYS A 341 7.17 11.48 -0.26
N PRO A 342 7.93 11.30 0.84
CA PRO A 342 9.09 12.15 1.13
C PRO A 342 10.18 11.95 0.08
N GLY A 343 10.79 13.04 -0.37
CA GLY A 343 11.87 13.07 -1.36
C GLY A 343 11.55 12.19 -2.57
N GLY A 344 10.33 12.34 -3.07
CA GLY A 344 9.70 11.42 -3.99
C GLY A 344 9.33 12.07 -5.32
N TYR A 345 8.63 11.30 -6.14
CA TYR A 345 8.19 11.69 -7.47
C TYR A 345 6.69 11.52 -7.58
N VAL A 346 6.04 12.42 -8.31
CA VAL A 346 4.70 12.17 -8.84
C VAL A 346 4.84 11.36 -10.13
N VAL A 347 4.09 10.27 -10.28
CA VAL A 347 4.26 9.34 -11.41
C VAL A 347 3.00 9.30 -12.26
N ASN A 348 3.17 9.17 -13.58
CA ASN A 348 2.06 8.83 -14.47
C ASN A 348 1.63 7.38 -14.23
N ALA A 349 0.48 7.18 -13.61
CA ALA A 349 -0.01 5.90 -13.14
C ALA A 349 -1.10 5.30 -14.05
N SER A 350 -1.18 5.76 -15.29
CA SER A 350 -2.19 5.38 -16.27
C SER A 350 -2.10 3.89 -16.65
N SER A 351 -3.25 3.31 -17.01
CA SER A 351 -3.36 1.91 -17.43
C SER A 351 -4.42 1.67 -18.52
N GLU A 352 -4.99 2.72 -19.09
CA GLU A 352 -5.97 2.66 -20.17
C GLU A 352 -5.60 3.75 -21.20
N ASP A 353 -5.75 3.44 -22.49
CA ASP A 353 -5.49 4.41 -23.55
C ASP A 353 -6.44 5.61 -23.47
N GLY A 354 -5.91 6.81 -23.77
CA GLY A 354 -6.69 8.05 -23.75
C GLY A 354 -7.11 8.52 -22.35
N ARG A 355 -6.51 7.94 -21.29
CA ARG A 355 -6.83 8.24 -19.90
C ARG A 355 -5.56 8.51 -19.10
N LEU A 356 -5.61 9.50 -18.21
CA LEU A 356 -4.48 9.90 -17.39
C LEU A 356 -4.81 9.82 -15.90
N ALA A 357 -3.98 9.10 -15.14
CA ALA A 357 -4.01 9.10 -13.68
C ALA A 357 -2.60 9.37 -13.13
N VAL A 358 -2.50 9.99 -11.96
CA VAL A 358 -1.23 10.12 -11.23
C VAL A 358 -1.24 9.33 -9.93
N ASN A 359 -0.03 9.05 -9.43
CA ASN A 359 0.23 8.56 -8.07
C ASN A 359 1.58 9.12 -7.59
N GLY A 360 2.13 8.60 -6.50
CA GLY A 360 3.43 8.99 -5.97
C GLY A 360 4.31 7.80 -5.60
N MET A 361 5.61 7.99 -5.73
CA MET A 361 6.62 7.02 -5.34
C MET A 361 7.83 7.68 -4.69
N SER A 362 8.63 6.91 -3.97
CA SER A 362 9.99 7.28 -3.59
C SER A 362 10.91 6.06 -3.71
N TYR A 363 12.18 6.30 -4.01
CA TYR A 363 13.23 5.29 -3.81
C TYR A 363 13.55 5.14 -2.32
N SER A 364 14.24 4.05 -1.97
CA SER A 364 14.64 3.73 -0.59
C SER A 364 15.39 4.87 0.12
N LYS A 365 16.14 5.71 -0.63
CA LYS A 365 16.88 6.85 -0.08
C LYS A 365 16.02 8.08 0.23
N ARG A 366 14.86 8.24 -0.43
CA ARG A 366 14.01 9.45 -0.32
C ARG A 366 14.79 10.77 -0.48
N ASP A 367 15.65 10.82 -1.49
CA ASP A 367 16.57 11.92 -1.78
C ASP A 367 16.12 12.81 -2.95
N GLY A 368 14.88 12.64 -3.42
CA GLY A 368 14.27 13.54 -4.40
C GLY A 368 14.08 14.96 -3.88
N GLU A 369 14.00 15.92 -4.80
CA GLU A 369 13.94 17.35 -4.47
C GLU A 369 12.65 17.74 -3.74
N ASN A 370 11.53 17.09 -4.10
CA ASN A 370 10.21 17.43 -3.61
C ASN A 370 9.65 16.38 -2.65
N ALA A 371 8.89 16.85 -1.66
CA ALA A 371 7.87 16.05 -1.00
C ALA A 371 6.60 16.12 -1.85
N ASN A 372 5.90 15.00 -2.01
CA ASN A 372 4.57 15.04 -2.62
C ASN A 372 3.53 14.30 -1.80
N SER A 373 2.25 14.64 -1.94
CA SER A 373 1.16 13.81 -1.43
C SER A 373 -0.11 14.03 -2.23
N ALA A 374 -0.99 13.04 -2.25
CA ALA A 374 -2.31 13.26 -2.79
C ALA A 374 -3.14 14.07 -1.79
N ILE A 375 -3.72 15.19 -2.19
CA ILE A 375 -4.74 15.92 -1.45
C ILE A 375 -6.08 15.54 -2.06
N ILE A 376 -6.81 14.71 -1.33
CA ILE A 376 -7.99 14.03 -1.84
C ILE A 376 -9.23 14.34 -1.01
N VAL A 377 -10.35 14.39 -1.69
CA VAL A 377 -11.67 14.69 -1.17
C VAL A 377 -12.51 13.43 -1.24
N THR A 378 -13.32 13.19 -0.21
CA THR A 378 -14.25 12.05 -0.19
C THR A 378 -15.30 12.18 -1.29
N VAL A 379 -15.40 11.15 -2.13
CA VAL A 379 -16.44 10.94 -3.15
C VAL A 379 -17.43 9.91 -2.61
N ARG A 380 -18.68 10.33 -2.45
CA ARG A 380 -19.80 9.52 -1.97
C ARG A 380 -20.47 8.82 -3.15
N THR A 381 -21.24 7.77 -2.86
CA THR A 381 -21.98 7.02 -3.88
C THR A 381 -22.97 7.90 -4.67
N ASP A 382 -23.55 8.89 -4.00
CA ASP A 382 -24.52 9.81 -4.59
C ASP A 382 -23.88 10.76 -5.62
N ASP A 383 -22.55 10.95 -5.57
CA ASP A 383 -21.83 11.84 -6.49
C ASP A 383 -21.71 11.24 -7.91
N TYR A 384 -21.90 9.92 -8.05
CA TYR A 384 -21.77 9.20 -9.32
C TYR A 384 -22.96 8.28 -9.65
N GLY A 385 -23.95 8.18 -8.77
CA GLY A 385 -25.11 7.29 -8.91
C GLY A 385 -24.83 5.87 -8.44
N ALA A 386 -25.61 5.39 -7.47
CA ALA A 386 -25.41 4.10 -6.80
C ALA A 386 -26.22 2.93 -7.38
N ASP A 387 -26.99 3.18 -8.45
CA ASP A 387 -27.89 2.21 -9.09
C ASP A 387 -27.15 1.08 -9.82
N ASN A 388 -25.92 1.35 -10.28
CA ASN A 388 -25.03 0.34 -10.84
C ASN A 388 -23.69 0.36 -10.08
N PRO A 389 -23.21 -0.78 -9.55
CA PRO A 389 -21.96 -0.83 -8.79
C PRO A 389 -20.74 -0.35 -9.58
N LEU A 390 -20.78 -0.40 -10.92
CA LEU A 390 -19.69 0.04 -11.78
C LEU A 390 -19.65 1.55 -12.06
N ASN A 391 -20.66 2.33 -11.66
CA ASN A 391 -20.70 3.77 -11.93
C ASN A 391 -19.52 4.54 -11.33
N GLY A 392 -18.97 4.09 -10.20
CA GLY A 392 -17.76 4.69 -9.62
C GLY A 392 -16.53 4.51 -10.51
N ILE A 393 -16.44 3.42 -11.28
CA ILE A 393 -15.38 3.19 -12.27
C ILE A 393 -15.55 4.16 -13.45
N GLU A 394 -16.76 4.35 -13.94
CA GLU A 394 -17.04 5.29 -15.04
C GLU A 394 -16.79 6.75 -14.63
N PHE A 395 -17.10 7.09 -13.38
CA PHE A 395 -16.74 8.39 -12.81
C PHE A 395 -15.23 8.61 -12.81
N GLN A 396 -14.43 7.61 -12.39
CA GLN A 396 -12.98 7.69 -12.48
C GLN A 396 -12.51 7.85 -13.93
N ARG A 397 -13.03 7.03 -14.86
CA ARG A 397 -12.67 7.10 -16.29
C ARG A 397 -12.94 8.48 -16.88
N LYS A 398 -14.10 9.07 -16.59
CA LYS A 398 -14.46 10.43 -17.04
C LYS A 398 -13.41 11.46 -16.63
N LEU A 399 -12.99 11.46 -15.36
CA LEU A 399 -12.01 12.44 -14.88
C LEU A 399 -10.59 12.16 -15.43
N GLU A 400 -10.24 10.88 -15.62
CA GLU A 400 -8.97 10.51 -16.26
C GLU A 400 -8.93 10.90 -17.76
N GLU A 401 -10.05 10.81 -18.47
CA GLU A 401 -10.18 11.28 -19.86
C GLU A 401 -10.07 12.80 -19.95
N ASN A 402 -10.69 13.52 -19.00
CA ASN A 402 -10.57 14.97 -18.92
C ASN A 402 -9.10 15.39 -18.72
N ALA A 403 -8.41 14.73 -17.78
CA ALA A 403 -7.00 14.99 -17.51
C ALA A 403 -6.12 14.68 -18.72
N TYR A 404 -6.36 13.56 -19.42
CA TYR A 404 -5.64 13.22 -20.64
C TYR A 404 -5.82 14.28 -21.74
N LYS A 405 -7.06 14.70 -21.99
CA LYS A 405 -7.41 15.70 -23.02
C LYS A 405 -6.82 17.07 -22.72
N ALA A 406 -6.76 17.46 -21.45
CA ALA A 406 -6.26 18.77 -21.03
C ALA A 406 -4.81 19.05 -21.46
N CYS A 407 -3.98 18.01 -21.55
CA CYS A 407 -2.56 18.15 -21.88
C CYS A 407 -2.04 17.12 -22.91
N GLY A 408 -2.94 16.49 -23.68
CA GLY A 408 -2.56 15.51 -24.70
C GLY A 408 -1.76 14.32 -24.17
N GLY A 409 -2.10 13.83 -22.96
CA GLY A 409 -1.42 12.71 -22.30
C GLY A 409 -0.24 13.09 -21.39
N LYS A 410 0.16 14.37 -21.33
CA LYS A 410 1.08 14.88 -20.29
C LYS A 410 0.31 15.11 -18.98
N ILE A 411 0.99 15.05 -17.84
CA ILE A 411 0.40 15.29 -16.51
C ILE A 411 -0.04 16.77 -16.39
N PRO A 412 -1.34 17.06 -16.22
CA PRO A 412 -1.82 18.41 -15.95
C PRO A 412 -1.23 18.97 -14.66
N VAL A 413 -0.59 20.13 -14.74
CA VAL A 413 -0.02 20.85 -13.59
C VAL A 413 -0.52 22.29 -13.53
N GLN A 414 -0.75 22.78 -12.31
CA GLN A 414 -1.16 24.15 -12.02
C GLN A 414 -0.55 24.60 -10.69
N LYS A 415 -0.13 25.86 -10.59
CA LYS A 415 0.25 26.45 -9.30
C LYS A 415 -1.01 26.69 -8.45
N TYR A 416 -0.92 26.48 -7.15
CA TYR A 416 -2.05 26.65 -6.23
C TYR A 416 -2.64 28.06 -6.31
N GLY A 417 -1.80 29.10 -6.43
CA GLY A 417 -2.28 30.47 -6.59
C GLY A 417 -3.17 30.67 -7.82
N ASP A 418 -2.81 30.04 -8.94
CA ASP A 418 -3.57 30.14 -10.20
C ASP A 418 -4.80 29.23 -10.19
N PHE A 419 -4.76 28.11 -9.46
CA PHE A 419 -5.91 27.22 -9.22
C PHE A 419 -7.05 27.93 -8.48
N ILE A 420 -6.72 28.80 -7.51
CA ILE A 420 -7.72 29.60 -6.77
C ILE A 420 -8.42 30.60 -7.71
N THR A 421 -7.66 31.21 -8.64
CA THR A 421 -8.18 32.22 -9.56
C THR A 421 -8.67 31.64 -10.90
N ASN A 422 -8.78 30.31 -11.00
CA ASN A 422 -9.20 29.59 -12.21
C ASN A 422 -8.40 30.02 -13.46
N THR A 423 -7.09 30.16 -13.31
CA THR A 423 -6.19 30.64 -14.37
C THR A 423 -5.16 29.56 -14.69
N VAL A 424 -4.85 29.35 -15.98
CA VAL A 424 -3.79 28.42 -16.37
C VAL A 424 -2.43 29.03 -16.03
N SER A 425 -1.58 28.28 -15.34
CA SER A 425 -0.20 28.71 -15.06
C SER A 425 0.61 28.86 -16.35
N ASN A 426 1.49 29.86 -16.42
CA ASN A 426 2.36 30.11 -17.58
C ASN A 426 3.83 29.74 -17.32
N SER A 427 4.19 29.47 -16.07
CA SER A 427 5.54 29.19 -15.61
C SER A 427 5.50 28.55 -14.22
N PHE A 428 6.56 27.81 -13.90
CA PHE A 428 6.79 27.34 -12.53
C PHE A 428 7.31 28.50 -11.66
N GLY A 429 7.11 28.37 -10.34
CA GLY A 429 7.61 29.34 -9.36
C GLY A 429 8.77 28.76 -8.56
N LYS A 430 8.68 28.83 -7.22
CA LYS A 430 9.68 28.24 -6.32
C LYS A 430 9.83 26.71 -6.44
N VAL A 431 8.79 26.01 -6.91
CA VAL A 431 8.76 24.55 -7.03
C VAL A 431 8.75 24.16 -8.51
N ASN A 432 9.72 23.32 -8.90
CA ASN A 432 9.71 22.64 -10.19
C ASN A 432 9.10 21.25 -10.00
N PRO A 433 8.40 20.71 -11.00
CA PRO A 433 7.79 19.39 -10.91
C PRO A 433 8.88 18.32 -10.78
N ASN A 434 8.72 17.40 -9.83
CA ASN A 434 9.60 16.23 -9.71
C ASN A 434 8.80 14.99 -10.14
N THR A 435 8.66 14.82 -11.45
CA THR A 435 7.74 13.81 -12.02
C THR A 435 8.45 12.68 -12.75
N ARG A 436 7.74 11.56 -12.87
CA ARG A 436 7.99 10.51 -13.87
C ARG A 436 6.87 10.56 -14.91
N GLY A 437 7.20 11.10 -16.07
CA GLY A 437 6.25 11.52 -17.10
C GLY A 437 6.32 13.03 -17.31
N GLU A 438 6.08 13.46 -18.55
CA GLU A 438 6.03 14.87 -18.92
C GLU A 438 4.82 15.57 -18.28
N VAL A 439 4.96 16.87 -18.05
CA VAL A 439 3.90 17.73 -17.52
C VAL A 439 3.42 18.73 -18.59
N GLY A 440 2.20 19.22 -18.43
CA GLY A 440 1.64 20.31 -19.23
C GLY A 440 0.77 21.22 -18.35
N PHE A 441 0.82 22.53 -18.58
CA PHE A 441 -0.04 23.46 -17.83
C PHE A 441 -1.49 23.33 -18.28
N ALA A 442 -2.41 23.22 -17.32
CA ALA A 442 -3.85 23.21 -17.56
C ALA A 442 -4.62 23.77 -16.36
N ASP A 443 -5.89 24.11 -16.57
CA ASP A 443 -6.78 24.48 -15.48
C ASP A 443 -7.42 23.24 -14.87
N ILE A 444 -7.02 22.90 -13.64
CA ILE A 444 -7.52 21.72 -12.91
C ILE A 444 -9.01 21.87 -12.58
N ASN A 445 -9.53 23.10 -12.48
CA ASN A 445 -10.96 23.34 -12.26
C ASN A 445 -11.84 22.83 -13.41
N LEU A 446 -11.28 22.64 -14.61
CA LEU A 446 -11.98 22.06 -15.76
C LEU A 446 -11.85 20.52 -15.84
N ILE A 447 -10.96 19.94 -15.03
CA ILE A 447 -10.72 18.49 -14.98
C ILE A 447 -11.60 17.85 -13.92
N LEU A 448 -11.60 18.43 -12.71
CA LEU A 448 -12.26 17.89 -11.53
C LEU A 448 -13.66 18.50 -11.34
N PRO A 449 -14.60 17.78 -10.69
CA PRO A 449 -15.88 18.33 -10.27
C PRO A 449 -15.70 19.51 -9.32
N GLU A 450 -16.60 20.49 -9.41
CA GLU A 450 -16.63 21.70 -8.57
C GLU A 450 -16.53 21.38 -7.07
N PHE A 451 -17.28 20.38 -6.58
CA PHE A 451 -17.24 20.01 -5.16
C PHE A 451 -15.85 19.53 -4.68
N ILE A 452 -15.03 18.93 -5.55
CA ILE A 452 -13.66 18.53 -5.21
C ILE A 452 -12.77 19.78 -5.19
N CYS A 453 -12.89 20.63 -6.22
CA CYS A 453 -12.10 21.84 -6.33
C CYS A 453 -12.32 22.78 -5.15
N ASP A 454 -13.59 23.06 -4.81
CA ASP A 454 -13.95 23.96 -3.71
C ASP A 454 -13.50 23.42 -2.35
N SER A 455 -13.66 22.11 -2.13
CA SER A 455 -13.18 21.48 -0.89
C SER A 455 -11.67 21.61 -0.74
N ILE A 456 -10.89 21.46 -1.84
CA ILE A 456 -9.44 21.67 -1.81
C ILE A 456 -9.10 23.14 -1.54
N LYS A 457 -9.80 24.09 -2.19
CA LYS A 457 -9.60 25.53 -1.96
C LYS A 457 -9.86 25.92 -0.51
N GLU A 458 -10.87 25.33 0.13
CA GLU A 458 -11.19 25.54 1.54
C GLU A 458 -10.13 24.92 2.49
N ALA A 459 -9.64 23.72 2.18
CA ALA A 459 -8.75 22.97 3.05
C ALA A 459 -7.29 23.46 3.03
N MET A 460 -6.80 23.91 1.88
CA MET A 460 -5.39 24.28 1.70
C MET A 460 -4.90 25.37 2.70
N PRO A 461 -5.65 26.47 2.95
CA PRO A 461 -5.27 27.45 3.97
C PRO A 461 -5.23 26.85 5.39
N ALA A 462 -6.07 25.86 5.69
CA ALA A 462 -6.02 25.15 6.95
C ALA A 462 -4.75 24.31 7.07
N PHE A 463 -4.31 23.69 5.98
CA PHE A 463 -3.02 22.98 5.93
C PHE A 463 -1.84 23.94 6.05
N GLY A 464 -1.90 25.14 5.46
CA GLY A 464 -0.92 26.22 5.64
C GLY A 464 -0.73 26.65 7.10
N ARG A 465 -1.80 26.62 7.91
CA ARG A 465 -1.72 26.85 9.37
C ARG A 465 -1.08 25.69 10.14
N MET A 466 -1.17 24.47 9.63
CA MET A 466 -0.55 23.28 10.24
C MET A 466 0.93 23.16 9.87
N ILE A 467 1.25 23.48 8.62
CA ILE A 467 2.58 23.38 8.02
C ILE A 467 2.82 24.68 7.26
N GLU A 468 3.66 25.55 7.83
CA GLU A 468 3.97 26.84 7.24
C GLU A 468 4.49 26.71 5.81
N GLY A 469 3.85 27.42 4.87
CA GLY A 469 4.17 27.40 3.44
C GLY A 469 3.53 26.26 2.64
N PHE A 470 2.66 25.45 3.25
CA PHE A 470 1.93 24.39 2.53
C PHE A 470 0.95 24.94 1.48
N ASP A 471 0.40 26.12 1.71
CA ASP A 471 -0.50 26.87 0.84
C ASP A 471 0.19 28.01 0.09
N ASP A 472 1.52 27.97 -0.04
CA ASP A 472 2.26 28.93 -0.87
C ASP A 472 1.69 28.91 -2.31
N LYS A 473 1.54 30.09 -2.91
CA LYS A 473 0.98 30.25 -4.27
C LYS A 473 1.74 29.44 -5.32
N ASP A 474 3.02 29.16 -5.10
CA ASP A 474 3.87 28.38 -6.00
C ASP A 474 3.86 26.87 -5.70
N THR A 475 3.06 26.39 -4.73
CA THR A 475 2.81 24.96 -4.54
C THR A 475 2.24 24.38 -5.83
N LEU A 476 2.84 23.30 -6.34
CA LEU A 476 2.33 22.65 -7.55
C LEU A 476 1.20 21.70 -7.21
N MET A 477 0.15 21.70 -8.02
CA MET A 477 -0.95 20.76 -8.03
C MET A 477 -0.91 19.97 -9.33
N LEU A 478 -0.98 18.64 -9.27
CA LEU A 478 -0.89 17.75 -10.41
C LEU A 478 -2.11 16.81 -10.43
N ALA A 479 -2.86 16.82 -11.52
CA ALA A 479 -4.10 16.05 -11.65
C ALA A 479 -3.93 14.84 -12.59
N VAL A 480 -4.77 13.80 -12.52
CA VAL A 480 -5.77 13.52 -11.47
C VAL A 480 -5.33 12.32 -10.64
N GLU A 481 -5.38 12.47 -9.31
CA GLU A 481 -5.27 11.31 -8.41
C GLU A 481 -6.66 10.67 -8.29
N SER A 482 -6.95 9.69 -9.15
CA SER A 482 -8.29 9.11 -9.31
C SER A 482 -8.48 7.76 -8.60
N ARG A 483 -7.40 7.06 -8.24
CA ARG A 483 -7.43 5.64 -7.86
C ARG A 483 -6.86 5.39 -6.46
N THR A 484 -7.50 5.95 -5.45
CA THR A 484 -7.03 5.90 -4.05
C THR A 484 -7.47 4.65 -3.28
N SER A 485 -8.59 4.05 -3.70
CA SER A 485 -9.10 2.77 -3.22
C SER A 485 -10.14 2.25 -4.23
N SER A 486 -10.59 1.00 -4.07
CA SER A 486 -11.62 0.46 -4.97
C SER A 486 -12.94 1.23 -4.88
N PRO A 487 -13.53 1.61 -6.05
CA PRO A 487 -14.88 2.15 -6.13
C PRO A 487 -15.96 1.07 -5.99
N VAL A 488 -15.56 -0.20 -5.89
CA VAL A 488 -16.46 -1.36 -5.81
C VAL A 488 -16.07 -2.23 -4.61
N ARG A 489 -17.08 -2.80 -3.96
CA ARG A 489 -16.94 -3.91 -3.01
C ARG A 489 -17.39 -5.19 -3.72
N ILE A 490 -16.50 -6.15 -3.90
CA ILE A 490 -16.91 -7.51 -4.30
C ILE A 490 -17.27 -8.24 -3.01
N VAL A 491 -18.56 -8.49 -2.80
CA VAL A 491 -19.04 -8.95 -1.49
C VAL A 491 -18.61 -10.39 -1.24
N ARG A 492 -18.09 -10.64 -0.03
CA ARG A 492 -17.78 -11.97 0.48
C ARG A 492 -18.30 -12.15 1.90
N ASN A 493 -18.62 -13.39 2.27
CA ASN A 493 -19.10 -13.76 3.59
C ASN A 493 -17.94 -13.92 4.61
N GLU A 494 -18.26 -14.37 5.82
CA GLU A 494 -17.29 -14.59 6.92
C GLU A 494 -16.23 -15.66 6.59
N ASN A 495 -16.54 -16.57 5.67
CA ASN A 495 -15.62 -17.58 5.13
C ASN A 495 -14.82 -17.06 3.92
N TYR A 496 -14.89 -15.76 3.64
CA TYR A 496 -14.16 -15.07 2.55
C TYR A 496 -14.61 -15.46 1.14
N VAL A 497 -15.74 -16.16 0.98
CA VAL A 497 -16.29 -16.60 -0.31
C VAL A 497 -17.41 -15.66 -0.76
N CYS A 498 -17.51 -15.38 -2.07
CA CYS A 498 -18.64 -14.61 -2.62
C CYS A 498 -19.91 -15.47 -2.81
N ASN A 499 -20.87 -14.99 -3.61
CA ASN A 499 -22.11 -15.71 -3.93
C ASN A 499 -21.91 -16.95 -4.82
N ILE A 500 -20.69 -17.18 -5.34
CA ILE A 500 -20.30 -18.38 -6.07
C ILE A 500 -19.27 -19.13 -5.21
N GLU A 501 -19.57 -20.37 -4.86
CA GLU A 501 -18.71 -21.18 -4.01
C GLU A 501 -17.32 -21.38 -4.63
N GLY A 502 -16.28 -21.26 -3.80
CA GLY A 502 -14.89 -21.42 -4.23
C GLY A 502 -14.27 -20.16 -4.82
N ILE A 503 -15.01 -19.06 -4.99
CA ILE A 503 -14.45 -17.75 -5.40
C ILE A 503 -14.21 -16.88 -4.16
N TYR A 504 -12.97 -16.42 -3.98
CA TYR A 504 -12.50 -15.63 -2.84
C TYR A 504 -12.07 -14.23 -3.30
N PRO A 505 -12.93 -13.20 -3.21
CA PRO A 505 -12.53 -11.82 -3.41
C PRO A 505 -11.46 -11.41 -2.40
N CYS A 506 -10.37 -10.80 -2.84
CA CYS A 506 -9.21 -10.54 -1.99
C CYS A 506 -8.53 -9.19 -2.27
N GLY A 507 -8.03 -8.56 -1.22
CA GLY A 507 -7.21 -7.36 -1.30
C GLY A 507 -8.00 -6.09 -1.67
N GLU A 508 -7.28 -5.13 -2.23
CA GLU A 508 -7.79 -3.78 -2.44
C GLU A 508 -8.86 -3.72 -3.55
N GLY A 509 -8.72 -4.52 -4.61
CA GLY A 509 -9.71 -4.62 -5.68
C GLY A 509 -11.09 -5.04 -5.20
N ALA A 510 -11.13 -6.02 -4.29
CA ALA A 510 -12.36 -6.45 -3.64
C ALA A 510 -12.87 -5.45 -2.58
N GLY A 511 -12.08 -4.43 -2.24
CA GLY A 511 -12.40 -3.38 -1.26
C GLY A 511 -11.96 -3.67 0.17
N TYR A 512 -11.30 -4.80 0.46
CA TYR A 512 -10.99 -5.26 1.83
C TYR A 512 -9.61 -4.82 2.36
N ALA A 513 -8.87 -4.05 1.56
CA ALA A 513 -7.57 -3.48 1.91
C ALA A 513 -7.44 -2.06 1.33
N GLY A 514 -6.40 -1.33 1.76
CA GLY A 514 -6.12 0.03 1.27
C GLY A 514 -4.62 0.38 1.29
N GLY A 515 -3.77 -0.62 1.08
CA GLY A 515 -2.31 -0.49 1.11
C GLY A 515 -1.61 -1.84 1.22
N ILE A 516 -0.30 -1.85 0.97
CA ILE A 516 0.54 -3.06 0.82
C ILE A 516 0.34 -4.05 1.99
N THR A 517 0.57 -3.61 3.22
CA THR A 517 0.47 -4.48 4.41
C THR A 517 -0.96 -4.99 4.61
N SER A 518 -1.97 -4.14 4.48
CA SER A 518 -3.37 -4.57 4.64
C SER A 518 -3.80 -5.57 3.56
N ALA A 519 -3.31 -5.43 2.32
CA ALA A 519 -3.58 -6.34 1.23
C ALA A 519 -2.87 -7.69 1.45
N ALA A 520 -1.60 -7.66 1.89
CA ALA A 520 -0.87 -8.86 2.29
C ALA A 520 -1.58 -9.62 3.42
N ILE A 521 -2.00 -8.91 4.48
CA ILE A 521 -2.79 -9.49 5.59
C ILE A 521 -4.09 -10.12 5.07
N ASP A 522 -4.80 -9.48 4.14
CA ASP A 522 -6.01 -10.04 3.55
C ASP A 522 -5.71 -11.31 2.73
N GLY A 523 -4.59 -11.34 2.02
CA GLY A 523 -4.07 -12.54 1.36
C GLY A 523 -3.81 -13.68 2.34
N VAL A 524 -3.22 -13.39 3.51
CA VAL A 524 -3.04 -14.39 4.59
C VAL A 524 -4.39 -14.91 5.08
N ARG A 525 -5.38 -14.04 5.30
CA ARG A 525 -6.71 -14.44 5.77
C ARG A 525 -7.44 -15.33 4.79
N VAL A 526 -7.35 -15.03 3.48
CA VAL A 526 -7.92 -15.90 2.45
C VAL A 526 -7.21 -17.25 2.41
N PHE A 527 -5.88 -17.28 2.53
CA PHE A 527 -5.13 -18.54 2.69
C PHE A 527 -5.62 -19.34 3.91
N GLU A 528 -5.82 -18.70 5.07
CA GLU A 528 -6.28 -19.38 6.28
C GLU A 528 -7.66 -20.02 6.08
N ALA A 529 -8.60 -19.30 5.46
CA ALA A 529 -9.93 -19.82 5.15
C ALA A 529 -9.87 -21.04 4.22
N ILE A 530 -9.01 -20.99 3.19
CA ILE A 530 -8.79 -22.12 2.28
C ILE A 530 -8.17 -23.30 3.04
N CYS A 531 -7.13 -23.08 3.85
CA CYS A 531 -6.48 -24.14 4.62
C CYS A 531 -7.43 -24.76 5.63
N GLN A 532 -8.27 -23.99 6.33
CA GLN A 532 -9.24 -24.53 7.30
C GLN A 532 -10.26 -25.48 6.67
N LYS A 533 -10.59 -25.31 5.38
CA LYS A 533 -11.47 -26.22 4.64
C LYS A 533 -10.72 -27.43 4.07
N TYR A 534 -9.63 -27.18 3.36
CA TYR A 534 -8.96 -28.21 2.56
C TYR A 534 -7.68 -28.74 3.20
N LYS A 535 -7.37 -30.01 2.99
CA LYS A 535 -6.12 -30.66 3.38
C LYS A 535 -4.98 -30.23 2.46
N GLY A 536 -3.86 -29.81 3.05
CA GLY A 536 -2.60 -29.59 2.33
C GLY A 536 -1.86 -30.91 2.07
N ASN A 537 -1.04 -30.96 1.02
CA ASN A 537 -0.25 -32.14 0.67
C ASN A 537 1.04 -32.30 1.51
N LEU A 538 1.32 -31.37 2.42
CA LEU A 538 2.42 -31.45 3.38
C LEU A 538 1.87 -31.80 4.77
N THR A 539 2.31 -32.93 5.32
CA THR A 539 2.10 -33.26 6.74
C THR A 539 2.99 -32.35 7.60
N GLU A 540 2.36 -31.53 8.45
CA GLU A 540 2.89 -30.67 9.53
C GLU A 540 4.32 -30.09 9.32
N LEU A 541 4.37 -28.77 9.06
CA LEU A 541 5.60 -27.95 9.10
C LEU A 541 5.87 -27.46 10.52
#